data_AF-A0A3P5WR11-F1
#
_entry.id   AF-A0A3P5WR11-F1
#
_cell.length_a   1.000
_cell.length_b   1.000
_cell.length_c   1.000
_cell.angle_alpha   90.00
_cell.angle_beta   90.00
_cell.angle_gamma   90.00
#
_symmetry.space_group_name_H-M   'P 1'
#
loop_
_entity.id
_entity.type
_entity.pdbx_description
1 polymer ?
#
loop_
_entity_poly.entity_id
_entity_poly.type
_entity_poly.pdbx_seq_one_letter_code
_entity_poly.pdbx_strand_id
1 'polypeptide(L)' 'MELTGTIEALDGSQDHITADGATYEGALASLRQRSPDGHRLFVIRTN' A
#
# COMPACT_ATOMS: atom_id res chain seq x y z
N MET A 1 4.54 -11.55 6.79
CA MET A 1 5.12 -10.19 6.87
C MET A 1 4.01 -9.24 6.47
N GLU A 2 3.77 -8.21 7.28
CA GLU A 2 2.73 -7.22 7.02
C GLU A 2 3.35 -5.92 6.50
N LEU A 3 2.71 -5.27 5.54
CA LEU A 3 3.02 -3.90 5.13
C LEU A 3 1.77 -3.04 5.21
N THR A 4 1.94 -1.83 5.73
CA THR A 4 0.88 -0.81 5.71
C THR A 4 1.22 0.23 4.65
N GLY A 5 0.30 0.44 3.71
CA GLY A 5 0.36 1.51 2.71
C GLY A 5 -0.69 2.59 2.99
N THR A 6 -0.36 3.83 2.67
CA THR A 6 -1.31 4.93 2.55
C THR A 6 -1.47 5.27 1.07
N ILE A 7 -2.70 5.22 0.58
CA ILE A 7 -3.07 5.68 -0.75
C ILE A 7 -3.53 7.12 -0.64
N GLU A 8 -2.92 8.02 -1.41
CA GLU A 8 -3.35 9.41 -1.54
C GLU A 8 -3.97 9.64 -2.92
N ALA A 9 -5.22 10.07 -2.94
CA ALA A 9 -5.95 10.42 -4.15
C ALA A 9 -5.64 11.85 -4.62
N LEU A 10 -6.07 12.16 -5.84
CA LEU A 10 -5.83 13.48 -6.46
C LEU A 10 -6.53 14.64 -5.74
N ASP A 11 -7.62 14.36 -5.02
CA ASP A 11 -8.32 15.33 -4.17
C ASP A 11 -7.65 15.52 -2.80
N GLY A 12 -6.54 14.82 -2.53
CA GLY A 12 -5.81 14.84 -1.28
C GLY A 12 -6.42 13.94 -0.19
N SER A 13 -7.49 13.20 -0.48
CA SER A 13 -7.99 12.19 0.44
C SER A 13 -6.97 11.06 0.60
N GLN A 14 -6.88 10.52 1.81
CA GLN A 14 -5.95 9.47 2.16
C GLN A 14 -6.71 8.26 2.71
N ASP A 15 -6.30 7.07 2.29
CA ASP A 15 -6.81 5.80 2.77
C ASP A 15 -5.66 4.88 3.19
N HIS A 16 -5.89 4.04 4.20
CA HIS A 16 -4.89 3.13 4.74
C HIS A 16 -5.22 1.70 4.35
N ILE A 17 -4.26 1.03 3.72
CA ILE A 17 -4.38 -0.36 3.29
C ILE A 17 -3.26 -1.20 3.90
N THR A 18 -3.59 -2.33 4.50
CA THR A 18 -2.64 -3.31 5.01
C THR A 18 -2.61 -4.54 4.12
N ALA A 19 -1.42 -5.10 3.83
CA ALA A 19 -1.32 -6.35 3.09
C ALA A 19 -0.26 -7.27 3.69
N ASP A 20 -0.59 -8.56 3.69
CA ASP A 20 0.29 -9.62 4.12
C ASP A 20 0.98 -10.29 2.94
N GLY A 21 2.23 -10.70 3.14
CA GLY A 21 3.01 -11.47 2.18
C GLY A 21 4.03 -12.38 2.87
N ALA A 22 4.44 -13.43 2.15
CA ALA A 22 5.56 -14.28 2.57
C ALA A 22 6.90 -13.53 2.50
N THR A 23 7.02 -12.53 1.61
CA THR A 23 8.18 -11.65 1.44
C THR A 23 7.73 -10.20 1.35
N TYR A 24 8.68 -9.26 1.52
CA TYR A 24 8.44 -7.83 1.31
C TYR A 24 7.89 -7.55 -0.09
N GLU A 25 8.47 -8.15 -1.12
CA GLU A 25 8.05 -7.95 -2.52
C GLU A 25 6.64 -8.49 -2.75
N GLY A 26 6.27 -9.61 -2.12
CA GLY A 26 4.91 -10.15 -2.20
C GLY A 26 3.86 -9.27 -1.51
N ALA A 27 4.20 -8.74 -0.32
CA ALA A 27 3.33 -7.79 0.37
C ALA A 27 3.22 -6.46 -0.41
N LEU A 28 4.32 -5.97 -0.99
CA LEU A 28 4.35 -4.75 -1.81
C LEU A 28 3.54 -4.91 -3.11
N ALA A 29 3.65 -6.06 -3.78
CA ALA A 29 2.86 -6.37 -4.96
C ALA A 29 1.35 -6.36 -4.63
N SER A 30 0.98 -6.93 -3.48
CA SER A 30 -0.40 -6.94 -2.99
C SER A 30 -0.91 -5.53 -2.67
N LEU A 31 -0.09 -4.66 -2.08
CA LEU A 31 -0.44 -3.25 -1.87
C LEU A 31 -0.61 -2.50 -3.20
N ARG A 32 0.30 -2.72 -4.17
CA ARG A 32 0.23 -2.07 -5.48
C ARG A 32 -1.01 -2.47 -6.28
N GLN A 33 -1.42 -3.74 -6.23
CA GLN A 33 -2.66 -4.19 -6.85
C GLN A 33 -3.91 -3.52 -6.27
N ARG A 34 -3.85 -3.10 -5.01
CA ARG A 34 -4.95 -2.41 -4.32
C ARG A 34 -4.91 -0.90 -4.47
N SER A 35 -3.79 -0.33 -4.90
CA SER A 35 -3.66 1.09 -5.19
C SER A 35 -4.33 1.40 -6.54
N PRO A 36 -5.38 2.24 -6.58
CA PRO A 36 -5.97 2.64 -7.84
C PRO A 36 -4.98 3.46 -8.68
N ASP A 37 -5.12 3.39 -10.01
CA ASP A 37 -4.30 4.17 -10.92
C ASP A 37 -4.44 5.69 -10.65
N GLY A 38 -3.34 6.43 -10.82
CA GLY A 38 -3.29 7.87 -10.56
C GLY A 38 -3.22 8.26 -9.08
N HIS A 39 -3.25 7.30 -8.16
CA HIS A 39 -3.07 7.54 -6.72
C HIS A 39 -1.60 7.33 -6.32
N ARG A 40 -1.12 8.09 -5.34
CA ARG A 40 0.22 7.88 -4.77
C ARG A 40 0.13 6.84 -3.67
N LEU A 41 1.02 5.85 -3.71
CA LEU A 41 1.12 4.84 -2.67
C LEU A 41 2.38 5.09 -1.83
N PHE A 42 2.19 5.41 -0.56
CA PHE A 42 3.26 5.50 0.45
C PHE A 42 3.28 4.22 1.27
N VAL A 43 4.35 3.43 1.19
CA VAL A 43 4.45 2.15 1.90
C VAL A 43 5.36 2.27 3.10
N ILE A 44 4.87 1.89 4.28
CA ILE A 44 5.62 1.80 5.52
C ILE A 44 5.70 0.33 5.93
N ARG A 45 6.92 -0.12 6.20
CA ARG A 45 7.14 -1.44 6.80
C ARG A 45 6.80 -1.39 8.28
N THR A 46 5.74 -2.08 8.66
CA THR A 46 5.46 -2.42 10.06
C THR A 46 6.16 -3.75 10.37
N ASN A 47 6.92 -3.82 11.46
CA ASN A 47 7.80 -4.94 11.81
C ASN A 47 7.02 -6.17 12.31
#